data_AF-A0A540VPY7-F1
#
_entry.id   AF-A0A540VPY7-F1
#
_cell.length_a   1.000
_cell.length_b   1.000
_cell.length_c   1.000
_cell.angle_alpha   90.00
_cell.angle_beta   90.00
_cell.angle_gamma   90.00
#
_symmetry.space_group_name_H-M   'P 1'
#
loop_
_entity.id
_entity.type
_entity.pdbx_description
1 polymer ?
#
loop_
_entity_poly.entity_id
_entity_poly.type
_entity_poly.pdbx_seq_one_letter_code
_entity_poly.pdbx_strand_id
1 'polypeptide(L)'
;ADGTIWSMADEMFGDRTPLREGFVVTRAKLAVKFARRPGGDRRRTLTLTITWPHGCDLKDRTATEQMIGEKYLRRWGILVDDPQLLED
;
A
#
# COMPACT_ATOMS: atom_id res chain seq x y z
N ALA A 1 8.06 19.36 14.88
CA ALA A 1 7.47 19.80 13.60
C ALA A 1 6.98 18.55 12.88
N ASP A 2 5.70 18.51 12.51
CA ASP A 2 5.09 17.41 11.72
C ASP A 2 5.38 17.61 10.21
N GLY A 3 6.66 17.62 9.85
CA GLY A 3 7.10 17.64 8.45
C GLY A 3 7.41 16.22 7.96
N THR A 4 7.07 15.90 6.71
CA THR A 4 7.54 14.63 6.12
C THR A 4 9.03 14.74 5.80
N ILE A 5 9.74 13.61 5.67
CA ILE A 5 11.16 13.62 5.25
C ILE A 5 11.34 14.34 3.91
N TRP A 6 10.32 14.30 3.06
CA TRP A 6 10.28 14.97 1.76
C TRP A 6 10.19 16.48 1.91
N SER A 7 9.32 16.96 2.82
CA SER A 7 9.19 18.38 3.14
C SER A 7 10.50 18.96 3.65
N MET A 8 11.17 18.23 4.55
CA MET A 8 12.46 18.65 5.11
C MET A 8 13.57 18.64 4.05
N ALA A 9 13.56 17.68 3.13
CA ALA A 9 14.54 17.60 2.06
C ALA A 9 14.34 18.68 0.99
N ASP A 10 13.10 19.01 0.64
CA ASP A 10 12.80 20.13 -0.26
C ASP A 10 13.22 21.47 0.38
N GLU A 11 12.99 21.67 1.69
CA GLU A 11 13.45 22.89 2.40
C GLU A 11 14.99 23.00 2.41
N MET A 12 15.69 21.88 2.62
CA MET A 12 17.13 21.87 2.80
C MET A 12 17.93 21.84 1.48
N PHE A 13 17.40 21.16 0.46
CA PHE A 13 18.12 20.90 -0.79
C PHE A 13 17.42 21.44 -2.04
N GLY A 14 16.14 21.81 -1.95
CA GLY A 14 15.32 22.25 -3.09
C GLY A 14 15.35 21.21 -4.22
N ASP A 15 15.52 21.70 -5.45
CA ASP A 15 15.59 20.85 -6.65
C ASP A 15 16.77 19.88 -6.67
N ARG A 16 17.76 20.05 -5.80
CA ARG A 16 18.93 19.16 -5.67
C ARG A 16 18.72 18.06 -4.63
N THR A 17 17.48 17.83 -4.20
CA THR A 17 17.19 16.82 -3.19
C THR A 17 17.59 15.43 -3.69
N PRO A 18 18.47 14.71 -2.95
CA PRO A 18 18.87 13.36 -3.33
C PRO A 18 17.72 12.36 -3.13
N LEU A 19 16.63 12.76 -2.45
CA LEU A 19 15.53 11.88 -2.15
C LEU A 19 14.67 11.53 -3.38
N ARG A 20 14.59 12.43 -4.38
CA ARG A 20 13.77 12.23 -5.58
C ARG A 20 14.23 11.04 -6.43
N GLU A 21 15.54 10.83 -6.52
CA GLU A 21 16.13 9.78 -7.35
C GLU A 21 16.69 8.60 -6.53
N GLY A 22 17.00 8.83 -5.24
CA GLY A 22 17.69 7.84 -4.41
C GLY A 22 16.80 6.86 -3.65
N PHE A 23 15.48 7.07 -3.60
CA PHE A 23 14.58 6.31 -2.75
C PHE A 23 13.38 5.76 -3.51
N VAL A 24 13.36 4.44 -3.67
CA VAL A 24 12.20 3.69 -4.16
C VAL A 24 11.48 3.06 -2.97
N VAL A 25 10.15 3.14 -2.96
CA VAL A 25 9.33 2.40 -2.00
C VAL A 25 9.40 0.91 -2.34
N THR A 26 10.16 0.16 -1.56
CA THR A 26 10.33 -1.30 -1.75
C THR A 26 9.34 -2.12 -0.94
N ARG A 27 8.65 -1.53 0.05
CA ARG A 27 7.69 -2.25 0.88
C ARG A 27 6.56 -1.36 1.35
N ALA A 28 5.33 -1.84 1.24
CA ALA A 28 4.13 -1.20 1.78
C ALA A 28 3.33 -2.20 2.63
N LYS A 29 2.72 -1.72 3.71
CA LYS A 29 1.81 -2.50 4.56
C LYS A 29 0.46 -1.79 4.64
N LEU A 30 -0.59 -2.47 4.19
CA LEU A 30 -1.96 -1.98 4.15
C LEU A 30 -2.78 -2.71 5.23
N ALA A 31 -3.60 -1.98 5.97
CA ALA A 31 -4.47 -2.54 7.00
C ALA A 31 -5.93 -2.12 6.78
N VAL A 32 -6.76 -3.07 6.34
CA VAL A 32 -8.20 -2.88 6.14
C VAL A 32 -8.91 -3.29 7.43
N LYS A 33 -9.51 -2.33 8.14
CA LYS A 33 -10.30 -2.60 9.34
C LYS A 33 -11.77 -2.80 8.97
N PHE A 34 -12.33 -3.96 9.28
CA PHE A 34 -13.74 -4.25 9.06
C PHE A 34 -14.58 -3.83 10.26
N ALA A 35 -15.81 -3.40 9.98
CA ALA A 35 -16.84 -3.26 10.99
C ALA A 35 -17.14 -4.60 11.66
N ARG A 36 -17.65 -4.57 12.91
CA ARG A 36 -18.11 -5.78 13.61
C ARG A 36 -19.28 -6.37 12.82
N ARG A 37 -19.28 -7.69 12.64
CA ARG A 37 -20.44 -8.39 12.08
C ARG A 37 -21.56 -8.40 13.13
N PRO A 38 -22.85 -8.29 12.76
CA PRO A 38 -23.94 -8.51 13.71
C PRO A 38 -23.78 -9.87 14.39
N GLY A 39 -23.77 -9.91 15.72
CA GLY A 39 -23.55 -11.12 16.53
C GLY A 39 -22.10 -11.60 16.65
N GLY A 40 -21.12 -10.88 16.09
CA GLY A 40 -19.70 -11.22 16.16
C GLY A 40 -18.91 -10.33 17.11
N ASP A 41 -18.11 -10.92 17.98
CA ASP A 41 -17.49 -10.17 19.07
C ASP A 41 -16.27 -9.34 18.63
N ARG A 42 -15.54 -9.78 17.61
CA ARG A 42 -14.23 -9.20 17.24
C ARG A 42 -14.27 -8.38 15.93
N ARG A 43 -13.77 -7.14 15.98
CA ARG A 43 -13.38 -6.40 14.76
C ARG A 43 -12.28 -7.19 14.05
N ARG A 44 -12.47 -7.47 12.76
CA ARG A 44 -11.46 -8.13 11.94
C ARG A 44 -10.62 -7.09 11.21
N THR A 45 -9.33 -7.35 11.09
CA THR A 45 -8.41 -6.52 10.31
C THR A 45 -7.70 -7.42 9.31
N LEU A 46 -7.85 -7.13 8.01
CA LEU A 46 -7.03 -7.75 6.98
C LEU A 46 -5.76 -6.90 6.81
N THR A 47 -4.61 -7.54 6.95
CA THR A 47 -3.31 -6.90 6.75
C THR A 47 -2.65 -7.50 5.52
N LEU A 48 -2.17 -6.64 4.64
CA LEU A 48 -1.53 -6.98 3.38
C LEU A 48 -0.15 -6.34 3.32
N THR A 49 0.85 -7.08 2.87
CA THR A 49 2.21 -6.61 2.65
C THR A 49 2.59 -6.77 1.19
N ILE A 50 3.05 -5.69 0.56
CA ILE A 50 3.58 -5.65 -0.80
C ILE A 50 5.07 -5.35 -0.69
N THR A 51 5.92 -6.14 -1.34
CA THR A 51 7.39 -6.05 -1.29
C THR A 51 7.98 -6.23 -2.70
N TRP A 52 8.90 -5.34 -3.09
CA TRP A 52 9.71 -5.43 -4.31
C TRP A 52 10.98 -6.30 -4.06
N PRO A 53 11.49 -7.09 -5.04
CA PRO A 53 10.99 -7.25 -6.40
C PRO A 53 9.80 -8.21 -6.51
N HIS A 54 9.67 -9.19 -5.60
CA HIS A 54 8.68 -10.25 -5.73
C HIS A 54 8.04 -10.58 -4.38
N GLY A 55 6.95 -9.89 -4.04
CA GLY A 55 6.24 -10.17 -2.80
C GLY A 55 4.89 -9.51 -2.71
N CYS A 56 3.85 -10.33 -2.54
CA CYS A 56 2.56 -9.92 -2.04
C CYS A 56 2.07 -11.05 -1.15
N ASP A 57 1.85 -10.78 0.14
CA ASP A 57 1.42 -11.82 1.09
C ASP A 57 -0.07 -12.20 0.91
N LEU A 58 -0.79 -11.52 0.00
CA LEU A 58 -2.20 -11.80 -0.29
C LEU A 58 -2.40 -13.24 -0.77
N LYS A 59 -1.51 -13.75 -1.63
CA LYS A 59 -1.59 -15.10 -2.21
C LYS A 59 -1.58 -16.21 -1.15
N ASP A 60 -1.00 -15.95 0.02
CA ASP A 60 -0.87 -16.90 1.12
C ASP A 60 -2.05 -16.81 2.11
N ARG A 61 -3.03 -15.92 1.86
CA ARG A 61 -4.22 -15.72 2.70
C ARG A 61 -5.36 -16.68 2.33
N THR A 62 -6.41 -16.72 3.15
CA THR A 62 -7.61 -17.51 2.82
C THR A 62 -8.29 -16.99 1.55
N ALA A 63 -9.01 -17.84 0.82
CA ALA A 63 -9.72 -17.43 -0.41
C ALA A 63 -10.65 -16.22 -0.20
N THR A 64 -11.33 -16.18 0.95
CA THR A 64 -12.17 -15.04 1.35
C THR A 64 -11.36 -13.76 1.51
N GLU A 65 -10.20 -13.82 2.15
CA GLU A 65 -9.31 -12.67 2.36
C GLU A 65 -8.65 -12.21 1.06
N GLN A 66 -8.28 -13.14 0.18
CA GLN A 66 -7.79 -12.84 -1.17
C GLN A 66 -8.82 -12.03 -1.95
N MET A 67 -10.04 -12.55 -2.06
CA MET A 67 -11.15 -11.88 -2.75
C MET A 67 -11.43 -10.48 -2.18
N ILE A 68 -11.40 -10.33 -0.85
CA ILE A 68 -11.60 -9.03 -0.21
C ILE A 68 -10.42 -8.08 -0.52
N GLY A 69 -9.18 -8.57 -0.40
CA GLY A 69 -7.98 -7.79 -0.66
C GLY A 69 -7.95 -7.27 -2.09
N GLU A 70 -8.13 -8.15 -3.08
CA GLU A 70 -8.18 -7.78 -4.49
C GLU A 70 -9.26 -6.73 -4.77
N LYS A 71 -10.48 -6.92 -4.25
CA LYS A 71 -11.57 -5.94 -4.39
C LYS A 71 -11.16 -4.54 -3.93
N TYR A 72 -10.50 -4.42 -2.78
CA TYR A 72 -10.08 -3.12 -2.25
C TYR A 72 -8.87 -2.56 -2.99
N LEU A 73 -7.88 -3.39 -3.34
CA LEU A 73 -6.72 -2.97 -4.11
C LEU A 73 -7.12 -2.38 -5.47
N ARG A 74 -8.05 -3.03 -6.17
CA ARG A 74 -8.64 -2.52 -7.42
C ARG A 74 -9.36 -1.21 -7.19
N ARG A 75 -10.22 -1.14 -6.17
CA ARG A 75 -10.97 0.08 -5.82
C ARG A 75 -10.07 1.26 -5.48
N TRP A 76 -8.87 1.01 -4.95
CA TRP A 76 -7.89 2.03 -4.59
C TRP A 76 -6.89 2.33 -5.72
N GLY A 77 -6.97 1.66 -6.86
CA GLY A 77 -6.05 1.85 -7.98
C GLY A 77 -4.64 1.30 -7.72
N ILE A 78 -4.45 0.42 -6.74
CA ILE A 78 -3.15 -0.18 -6.42
C ILE A 78 -2.87 -1.39 -7.31
N LEU A 79 -3.92 -2.16 -7.64
CA LEU A 79 -3.85 -3.25 -8.61
C LEU A 79 -4.42 -2.75 -9.93
N VAL A 80 -3.60 -2.78 -10.97
CA VAL A 80 -3.98 -2.41 -12.34
C VAL A 80 -3.87 -3.67 -13.20
N ASP A 81 -4.95 -4.02 -13.90
CA ASP A 81 -4.96 -5.20 -14.80
C ASP A 81 -4.21 -4.94 -16.10
N ASP A 82 -4.07 -3.67 -16.47
CA ASP A 82 -3.44 -3.21 -17.69
C ASP A 82 -2.15 -2.43 -17.35
N PRO A 83 -0.97 -3.03 -17.56
CA PRO A 83 0.30 -2.36 -17.34
C PRO A 83 0.47 -1.08 -18.18
N GLN A 84 -0.27 -0.93 -19.30
CA GLN A 84 -0.20 0.24 -20.17
C GLN A 84 -0.78 1.51 -19.53
N LEU A 85 -1.51 1.38 -18.41
CA LEU A 85 -2.00 2.52 -17.61
C LEU A 85 -0.95 3.05 -16.61
N LEU A 86 0.24 2.44 -16.54
CA LEU A 86 1.36 2.87 -15.70
C LEU A 86 2.43 3.64 -16.50
N GLU A 87 2.23 3.80 -17.82
CA GLU A 87 3.09 4.61 -18.68
C GLU A 87 2.51 6.03 -18.77
N ASP A 88 3.15 6.99 -18.07
CA ASP A 88 3.01 8.44 -18.29
C ASP A 88 4.11 8.94 -19.25
#